data_AF-A0A2D5HC27-F1
#
_entry.id   AF-A0A2D5HC27-F1
#
_cell.length_a   1.000
_cell.length_b   1.000
_cell.length_c   1.000
_cell.angle_alpha   90.00
_cell.angle_beta   90.00
_cell.angle_gamma   90.00
#
_symmetry.space_group_name_H-M   'P 1'
#
loop_
_entity.id
_entity.type
_entity.pdbx_description
1 polymer ?
#
loop_
_entity_poly.entity_id
_entity_poly.type
_entity_poly.pdbx_seq_one_letter_code
_entity_poly.pdbx_strand_id
1 'polypeptide(L)'
;MRFVELVRGIGLGSAGFAFLLAALLCVVVDAPAALMGWLAAAVFLQAIPLGALMLLAVMRLVHGGWEADLRSASESAAGVWFISALTFIPVLVGCGPICGEASLFGQSEFDNPWLGVVPFVTGTILWFVALAAIARSQVGGRSSRRAAVLSLIVLTLGGSLLAVDWFMSLDVEFQTSGYTLQVLLLEICVAYLAILLLRLTHRPAPRHTGALGAVLLICLTLWFLFQFLPHLLIWADVLPHSAGWYAVRAEGAWIWVLAVIGVLGIVPMLALLLPQVRRSPRALAMAAFPALFGKGLEFVWFAVPGNGLPALLAYLFALCGFGCFAASYLAPGSSWYLPKARAAA
;
A
#
# COMPACT_ATOMS: atom_id res chain seq x y z
N MET A 1 -30.46 12.50 -8.50
CA MET A 1 -29.07 12.22 -8.07
C MET A 1 -28.98 10.94 -7.22
N ARG A 2 -29.72 10.79 -6.12
CA ARG A 2 -29.68 9.58 -5.25
C ARG A 2 -29.90 8.23 -5.96
N PHE A 3 -30.78 8.14 -6.97
CA PHE A 3 -31.02 6.88 -7.70
C PHE A 3 -29.83 6.46 -8.58
N VAL A 4 -29.16 7.41 -9.24
CA VAL A 4 -27.99 7.15 -10.09
C VAL A 4 -26.78 6.74 -9.23
N GLU A 5 -26.61 7.36 -8.07
CA GLU A 5 -25.58 6.99 -7.10
C GLU A 5 -25.82 5.59 -6.51
N LEU A 6 -27.07 5.25 -6.21
CA LEU A 6 -27.46 3.93 -5.74
C LEU A 6 -27.17 2.84 -6.79
N VAL A 7 -27.59 3.04 -8.04
CA VAL A 7 -27.35 2.09 -9.15
C VAL A 7 -25.85 1.94 -9.41
N ARG A 8 -25.07 3.03 -9.35
CA ARG A 8 -23.62 3.00 -9.50
C ARG A 8 -22.94 2.23 -8.36
N GLY A 9 -23.40 2.40 -7.12
CA GLY A 9 -22.92 1.66 -5.95
C GLY A 9 -23.19 0.16 -6.06
N ILE A 10 -24.40 -0.24 -6.49
CA ILE A 10 -24.77 -1.65 -6.70
C ILE A 10 -23.95 -2.27 -7.85
N GLY A 11 -23.74 -1.52 -8.94
CA GLY A 11 -22.90 -1.96 -10.06
C GLY A 11 -21.44 -2.18 -9.66
N LEU A 12 -20.86 -1.27 -8.87
CA LEU A 12 -19.50 -1.42 -8.35
C LEU A 12 -19.38 -2.59 -7.36
N GLY A 13 -20.37 -2.78 -6.47
CA GLY A 13 -20.37 -3.88 -5.51
C GLY A 13 -20.47 -5.25 -6.16
N SER A 14 -21.33 -5.40 -7.17
CA SER A 14 -21.47 -6.66 -7.92
C SER A 14 -20.23 -6.99 -8.75
N ALA A 15 -19.63 -6.01 -9.44
CA ALA A 15 -18.35 -6.19 -10.11
C ALA A 15 -17.23 -6.57 -9.13
N GLY A 16 -17.18 -5.89 -7.97
CA GLY A 16 -16.23 -6.19 -6.90
C GLY A 16 -16.34 -7.63 -6.41
N PHE A 17 -17.58 -8.10 -6.18
CA PHE A 17 -17.84 -9.48 -5.78
C PHE A 17 -17.40 -10.51 -6.83
N ALA A 18 -17.68 -10.26 -8.11
CA ALA A 18 -17.27 -11.14 -9.20
C ALA A 18 -15.74 -11.28 -9.29
N PHE A 19 -15.00 -10.17 -9.13
CA PHE A 19 -13.54 -10.21 -9.08
C PHE A 19 -13.02 -10.97 -7.85
N LEU A 20 -13.60 -10.78 -6.67
CA LEU A 20 -13.18 -11.54 -5.48
C LEU A 20 -13.46 -13.04 -5.64
N LEU A 21 -14.58 -13.42 -6.26
CA LEU A 21 -14.85 -14.83 -6.56
C LEU A 21 -13.80 -15.40 -7.53
N ALA A 22 -13.43 -14.66 -8.57
CA ALA A 22 -12.37 -15.05 -9.50
C ALA A 22 -11.00 -15.19 -8.80
N ALA A 23 -10.69 -14.29 -7.86
CA ALA A 23 -9.49 -14.37 -7.05
C ALA A 23 -9.49 -15.64 -6.17
N LEU A 24 -10.62 -15.97 -5.54
CA LEU A 24 -10.77 -17.19 -4.73
C LEU A 24 -10.69 -18.46 -5.58
N LEU A 25 -11.17 -18.43 -6.83
CA LEU A 25 -10.98 -19.54 -7.76
C LEU A 25 -9.50 -19.79 -8.07
N CYS A 26 -8.67 -18.75 -8.14
CA CYS A 26 -7.22 -18.91 -8.30
C CYS A 26 -6.60 -19.66 -7.12
N VAL A 27 -7.10 -19.44 -5.89
CA VAL A 27 -6.66 -20.16 -4.68
C VAL A 27 -7.02 -21.65 -4.75
N VAL A 28 -8.14 -22.01 -5.37
CA VAL A 28 -8.50 -23.43 -5.57
C VAL A 28 -7.58 -24.12 -6.58
N VAL A 29 -7.09 -23.38 -7.58
CA VAL A 29 -6.18 -23.92 -8.61
C VAL A 29 -4.77 -24.12 -8.06
N ASP A 30 -4.22 -23.11 -7.40
CA ASP A 30 -2.88 -23.13 -6.80
C ASP A 30 -2.87 -22.19 -5.59
N ALA A 31 -3.13 -22.77 -4.41
CA ALA A 31 -3.29 -21.99 -3.18
C ALA A 31 -2.01 -21.21 -2.80
N PRO A 32 -0.80 -21.82 -2.77
CA PRO A 32 0.43 -21.09 -2.46
C PRO A 32 0.65 -19.89 -3.40
N ALA A 33 0.65 -20.13 -4.71
CA ALA A 33 0.92 -19.06 -5.67
C ALA A 33 -0.12 -17.94 -5.62
N ALA A 34 -1.41 -18.30 -5.61
CA ALA A 34 -2.50 -17.33 -5.57
C ALA A 34 -2.48 -16.49 -4.29
N LEU A 35 -2.18 -17.08 -3.14
CA LEU A 35 -2.13 -16.37 -1.86
C LEU A 35 -0.95 -15.40 -1.76
N MET A 36 0.20 -15.71 -2.37
CA MET A 36 1.33 -14.78 -2.46
C MET A 36 0.97 -13.54 -3.30
N GLY A 37 0.33 -13.75 -4.46
CA GLY A 37 -0.18 -12.65 -5.28
C GLY A 37 -1.27 -11.84 -4.58
N TRP A 38 -2.18 -12.53 -3.87
CA TRP A 38 -3.21 -11.89 -3.06
C TRP A 38 -2.60 -11.03 -1.95
N LEU A 39 -1.59 -11.53 -1.23
CA LEU A 39 -0.90 -10.80 -0.18
C LEU A 39 -0.29 -9.50 -0.72
N ALA A 40 0.36 -9.52 -1.89
CA ALA A 40 0.85 -8.30 -2.52
C ALA A 40 -0.25 -7.26 -2.80
N ALA A 41 -1.44 -7.70 -3.24
CA ALA A 41 -2.59 -6.82 -3.41
C ALA A 41 -3.12 -6.29 -2.06
N ALA A 42 -3.15 -7.14 -1.04
CA ALA A 42 -3.57 -6.80 0.31
C ALA A 42 -2.65 -5.74 0.94
N VAL A 43 -1.34 -5.90 0.82
CA VAL A 43 -0.35 -4.92 1.31
C VAL A 43 -0.42 -3.61 0.52
N PHE A 44 -0.56 -3.66 -0.81
CA PHE A 44 -0.79 -2.46 -1.62
C PHE A 44 -2.01 -1.66 -1.14
N LEU A 45 -3.12 -2.34 -0.83
CA LEU A 45 -4.34 -1.69 -0.34
C LEU A 45 -4.18 -1.16 1.09
N GLN A 46 -3.48 -1.88 1.97
CA GLN A 46 -3.25 -1.45 3.35
C GLN A 46 -2.31 -0.26 3.46
N ALA A 47 -1.44 -0.06 2.48
CA ALA A 47 -0.58 1.12 2.37
C ALA A 47 -1.40 2.42 2.48
N ILE A 48 -2.61 2.44 1.89
CA ILE A 48 -3.50 3.61 1.85
C ILE A 48 -3.88 4.08 3.27
N PRO A 49 -4.55 3.28 4.12
CA PRO A 49 -4.87 3.70 5.48
C PRO A 49 -3.61 3.89 6.35
N LEU A 50 -2.55 3.09 6.17
CA LEU A 50 -1.28 3.28 6.88
C LEU A 50 -0.74 4.69 6.66
N GLY A 51 -0.45 5.06 5.40
CA GLY A 51 0.14 6.37 5.10
C GLY A 51 -0.84 7.52 5.35
N ALA A 52 -2.15 7.31 5.23
CA ALA A 52 -3.15 8.31 5.61
C ALA A 52 -3.09 8.66 7.11
N LEU A 53 -2.99 7.65 7.97
CA LEU A 53 -2.85 7.86 9.43
C LEU A 53 -1.49 8.45 9.79
N MET A 54 -0.40 8.06 9.10
CA MET A 54 0.89 8.74 9.28
C MET A 54 0.79 10.22 8.91
N LEU A 55 0.15 10.53 7.78
CA LEU A 55 0.01 11.90 7.30
C LEU A 55 -0.88 12.75 8.22
N LEU A 56 -1.96 12.20 8.76
CA LEU A 56 -2.80 12.87 9.77
C LEU A 56 -2.02 13.15 11.07
N ALA A 57 -1.18 12.22 11.51
CA ALA A 57 -0.28 12.43 12.64
C ALA A 57 0.73 13.54 12.36
N VAL A 58 1.34 13.55 11.17
CA VAL A 58 2.30 14.60 10.76
C VAL A 58 1.62 15.96 10.74
N MET A 59 0.42 16.10 10.18
CA MET A 59 -0.32 17.38 10.19
C MET A 59 -0.60 17.88 11.61
N ARG A 60 -0.76 16.97 12.58
CA ARG A 60 -0.96 17.35 13.98
C ARG A 60 0.30 17.91 14.63
N LEU A 61 1.48 17.52 14.15
CA LEU A 61 2.78 17.95 14.69
C LEU A 61 3.35 19.15 13.92
N VAL A 62 3.17 19.16 12.60
CA VAL A 62 3.69 20.16 11.68
C VAL A 62 2.51 20.92 11.09
N HIS A 63 2.28 22.12 11.62
CA HIS A 63 1.19 22.99 11.16
C HIS A 63 1.58 23.70 9.87
N GLY A 64 0.59 23.92 8.99
CA GLY A 64 0.80 24.67 7.75
C GLY A 64 -0.43 24.65 6.86
N GLY A 65 -0.57 25.65 5.98
CA GLY A 65 -1.77 25.79 5.14
C GLY A 65 -2.10 24.59 4.24
N TRP A 66 -1.09 23.77 3.91
CA TRP A 66 -1.24 22.53 3.12
C TRP A 66 -2.04 21.44 3.85
N GLU A 67 -2.13 21.49 5.19
CA GLU A 67 -2.88 20.50 5.96
C GLU A 67 -4.37 20.51 5.63
N ALA A 68 -4.94 21.71 5.42
CA ALA A 68 -6.35 21.89 5.12
C ALA A 68 -6.70 21.30 3.75
N ASP A 69 -5.74 21.28 2.83
CA ASP A 69 -5.91 20.65 1.53
C ASP A 69 -5.93 19.13 1.63
N LEU A 70 -5.09 18.50 2.44
CA LEU A 70 -4.99 17.04 2.45
C LEU A 70 -5.89 16.36 3.51
N ARG A 71 -6.26 17.06 4.59
CA ARG A 71 -6.96 16.48 5.76
C ARG A 71 -8.19 15.66 5.40
N SER A 72 -9.11 16.20 4.60
CA SER A 72 -10.35 15.48 4.24
C SER A 72 -10.08 14.22 3.42
N ALA A 73 -9.13 14.27 2.48
CA ALA A 73 -8.73 13.11 1.69
C ALA A 73 -8.03 12.07 2.56
N SER A 74 -7.15 12.50 3.48
CA SER A 74 -6.48 11.61 4.44
C SER A 74 -7.46 10.97 5.43
N GLU A 75 -8.46 11.70 5.93
CA GLU A 75 -9.50 11.10 6.80
C GLU A 75 -10.35 10.06 6.06
N SER A 76 -10.66 10.31 4.79
CA SER A 76 -11.38 9.37 3.94
C SER A 76 -10.54 8.11 3.65
N ALA A 77 -9.26 8.29 3.34
CA ALA A 77 -8.30 7.19 3.13
C ALA A 77 -8.00 6.41 4.41
N ALA A 78 -7.90 7.08 5.56
CA ALA A 78 -7.81 6.42 6.87
C ALA A 78 -9.07 5.58 7.14
N GLY A 79 -10.24 6.03 6.68
CA GLY A 79 -11.51 5.34 6.83
C GLY A 79 -11.61 3.98 6.12
N VAL A 80 -10.73 3.66 5.16
CA VAL A 80 -10.74 2.35 4.47
C VAL A 80 -9.90 1.27 5.17
N TRP A 81 -9.41 1.53 6.40
CA TRP A 81 -8.63 0.55 7.18
C TRP A 81 -9.35 -0.79 7.34
N PHE A 82 -10.67 -0.79 7.50
CA PHE A 82 -11.45 -2.02 7.68
C PHE A 82 -11.53 -2.83 6.38
N ILE A 83 -11.65 -2.17 5.22
CA ILE A 83 -11.62 -2.85 3.91
C ILE A 83 -10.24 -3.49 3.72
N SER A 84 -9.18 -2.77 4.11
CA SER A 84 -7.82 -3.31 4.10
C SER A 84 -7.66 -4.50 5.05
N ALA A 85 -8.28 -4.49 6.23
CA ALA A 85 -8.27 -5.65 7.12
C ALA A 85 -8.97 -6.87 6.50
N LEU A 86 -10.08 -6.66 5.77
CA LEU A 86 -10.80 -7.74 5.09
C LEU A 86 -9.97 -8.40 3.99
N THR A 87 -9.06 -7.67 3.33
CA THR A 87 -8.20 -8.25 2.28
C THR A 87 -7.25 -9.29 2.83
N PHE A 88 -6.89 -9.23 4.11
CA PHE A 88 -6.00 -10.19 4.76
C PHE A 88 -6.70 -11.48 5.19
N ILE A 89 -8.05 -11.58 5.17
CA ILE A 89 -8.75 -12.78 5.66
C ILE A 89 -8.31 -14.05 4.91
N PRO A 90 -8.29 -14.11 3.56
CA PRO A 90 -7.84 -15.31 2.86
C PRO A 90 -6.39 -15.65 3.13
N VAL A 91 -5.54 -14.63 3.28
CA VAL A 91 -4.12 -14.80 3.63
C VAL A 91 -3.97 -15.39 5.02
N LEU A 92 -4.71 -14.90 6.02
CA LEU A 92 -4.65 -15.42 7.39
C LEU A 92 -5.14 -16.86 7.50
N VAL A 93 -6.20 -17.20 6.76
CA VAL A 93 -6.73 -18.58 6.71
C VAL A 93 -5.77 -19.52 5.97
N GLY A 94 -5.11 -19.04 4.92
CA GLY A 94 -4.23 -19.81 4.06
C GLY A 94 -2.73 -19.55 4.27
N CYS A 95 -2.28 -19.02 5.40
CA CYS A 95 -0.89 -18.56 5.57
C CYS A 95 0.13 -19.70 5.68
N GLY A 96 -0.30 -20.94 5.90
CA GLY A 96 0.58 -22.10 6.09
C GLY A 96 1.63 -22.26 4.97
N PRO A 97 1.22 -22.35 3.69
CA PRO A 97 2.16 -22.41 2.57
C PRO A 97 3.06 -21.17 2.40
N ILE A 98 2.62 -20.00 2.87
CA ILE A 98 3.39 -18.75 2.77
C ILE A 98 4.51 -18.73 3.82
N CYS A 99 4.22 -19.19 5.03
CA CYS A 99 5.21 -19.24 6.12
C CYS A 99 6.16 -20.46 6.02
N GLY A 100 6.01 -21.28 4.98
CA GLY A 100 6.77 -22.51 4.75
C GLY A 100 6.33 -23.68 5.64
N GLU A 101 6.22 -24.89 5.07
CA GLU A 101 5.88 -26.12 5.80
C GLU A 101 6.87 -26.46 6.93
N ALA A 102 8.14 -26.04 6.80
CA ALA A 102 9.16 -26.25 7.83
C ALA A 102 8.84 -25.57 9.17
N SER A 103 8.05 -24.49 9.16
CA SER A 103 7.62 -23.78 10.37
C SER A 103 6.51 -24.50 11.15
N LEU A 104 5.80 -25.44 10.52
CA LEU A 104 4.78 -26.28 11.16
C LEU A 104 5.38 -27.51 11.85
N PHE A 105 6.57 -27.95 11.44
CA PHE A 105 7.19 -29.20 11.88
C PHE A 105 8.61 -29.05 12.47
N GLY A 106 9.15 -27.83 12.57
CA GLY A 106 10.41 -27.55 13.28
C GLY A 106 11.65 -28.23 12.68
N GLN A 107 11.74 -28.28 11.35
CA GLN A 107 12.83 -29.00 10.64
C GLN A 107 13.52 -28.17 9.55
N SER A 108 13.89 -26.91 9.84
CA SER A 108 14.85 -26.16 9.00
C SER A 108 16.03 -25.67 9.83
N GLU A 109 17.24 -25.68 9.24
CA GLU A 109 18.48 -25.17 9.86
C GLU A 109 18.39 -23.68 10.26
N PHE A 110 17.39 -22.95 9.76
CA PHE A 110 17.00 -21.59 10.15
C PHE A 110 15.68 -21.60 10.95
N ASP A 111 15.69 -22.21 12.12
CA ASP A 111 14.57 -22.21 13.07
C ASP A 111 14.39 -20.80 13.67
N ASN A 112 13.82 -19.87 12.89
CA ASN A 112 13.48 -18.53 13.36
C ASN A 112 12.03 -18.51 13.85
N PRO A 113 11.79 -18.47 15.17
CA PRO A 113 10.43 -18.47 15.72
C PRO A 113 9.57 -17.30 15.23
N TRP A 114 10.20 -16.26 14.67
CA TRP A 114 9.53 -15.07 14.13
C TRP A 114 8.84 -15.31 12.78
N LEU A 115 9.33 -16.23 11.93
CA LEU A 115 8.78 -16.45 10.58
C LEU A 115 7.69 -17.53 10.54
N GLY A 116 7.14 -17.92 11.69
CA GLY A 116 6.07 -18.90 11.79
C GLY A 116 4.67 -18.34 11.61
N VAL A 117 3.70 -19.25 11.46
CA VAL A 117 2.26 -18.93 11.33
C VAL A 117 1.74 -18.09 12.51
N VAL A 118 2.16 -18.40 13.75
CA VAL A 118 1.66 -17.73 14.95
C VAL A 118 2.08 -16.25 15.01
N PRO A 119 3.37 -15.88 14.88
CA PRO A 119 3.78 -14.48 14.75
C PRO A 119 3.11 -13.76 13.58
N PHE A 120 3.04 -14.39 12.40
CA PHE A 120 2.42 -13.79 11.21
C PHE A 120 0.96 -13.41 11.46
N VAL A 121 0.15 -14.35 11.98
CA VAL A 121 -1.27 -14.13 12.26
C VAL A 121 -1.45 -13.13 13.40
N THR A 122 -0.72 -13.29 14.50
CA THR A 122 -0.85 -12.43 15.67
C THR A 122 -0.41 -11.00 15.36
N GLY A 123 0.74 -10.83 14.68
CA GLY A 123 1.25 -9.54 14.24
C GLY A 123 0.27 -8.82 13.33
N THR A 124 -0.26 -9.52 12.33
CA THR A 124 -1.26 -8.95 11.39
C THR A 124 -2.55 -8.54 12.11
N ILE A 125 -3.07 -9.35 13.05
CA ILE A 125 -4.26 -8.98 13.83
C ILE A 125 -3.99 -7.76 14.70
N LEU A 126 -2.88 -7.75 15.45
CA LEU A 126 -2.49 -6.64 16.32
C LEU A 126 -2.29 -5.35 15.52
N TRP A 127 -1.75 -5.46 14.30
CA TRP A 127 -1.60 -4.34 13.38
C TRP A 127 -2.92 -3.67 13.03
N PHE A 128 -3.92 -4.45 12.60
CA PHE A 128 -5.23 -3.88 12.25
C PHE A 128 -5.99 -3.37 13.47
N VAL A 129 -5.78 -3.96 14.67
CA VAL A 129 -6.27 -3.39 15.93
C VAL A 129 -5.61 -2.03 16.20
N ALA A 130 -4.30 -1.92 16.01
CA ALA A 130 -3.56 -0.66 16.17
C ALA A 130 -4.02 0.39 15.16
N LEU A 131 -4.16 0.05 13.88
CA LEU A 131 -4.70 0.94 12.84
C LEU A 131 -6.11 1.42 13.20
N ALA A 132 -6.99 0.53 13.68
CA ALA A 132 -8.33 0.90 14.10
C ALA A 132 -8.34 1.85 15.32
N ALA A 133 -7.46 1.63 16.30
CA ALA A 133 -7.32 2.50 17.47
C ALA A 133 -6.78 3.89 17.08
N ILE A 134 -5.74 3.91 16.23
CA ILE A 134 -5.14 5.14 15.71
C ILE A 134 -6.16 5.92 14.87
N ALA A 135 -6.88 5.25 13.96
CA ALA A 135 -7.94 5.86 13.16
C ALA A 135 -9.01 6.51 14.02
N ARG A 136 -9.51 5.83 15.06
CA ARG A 136 -10.47 6.40 16.01
C ARG A 136 -9.93 7.63 16.76
N SER A 137 -8.63 7.66 17.03
CA SER A 137 -8.00 8.78 17.72
C SER A 137 -7.74 9.99 16.83
N GLN A 138 -7.45 9.77 15.54
CA GLN A 138 -6.99 10.82 14.63
C GLN A 138 -8.08 11.40 13.73
N VAL A 139 -9.02 10.57 13.27
CA VAL A 139 -10.09 11.00 12.35
C VAL A 139 -11.06 11.95 13.08
N GLY A 140 -11.42 13.05 12.42
CA GLY A 140 -12.32 14.06 12.98
C GLY A 140 -11.64 15.07 13.91
N GLY A 141 -10.31 15.21 13.81
CA GLY A 141 -9.55 16.26 14.51
C GLY A 141 -9.39 16.06 16.02
N ARG A 142 -9.65 14.86 16.54
CA ARG A 142 -9.64 14.56 17.99
C ARG A 142 -8.26 14.22 18.56
N SER A 143 -7.23 14.13 17.72
CA SER A 143 -5.91 13.67 18.16
C SER A 143 -5.23 14.66 19.10
N SER A 144 -4.74 14.17 20.24
CA SER A 144 -3.74 14.90 21.04
C SER A 144 -2.36 14.85 20.36
N ARG A 145 -1.44 15.74 20.78
CA ARG A 145 -0.04 15.72 20.31
C ARG A 145 0.66 14.40 20.67
N ARG A 146 0.40 13.88 21.88
CA ARG A 146 0.95 12.61 22.36
C ARG A 146 0.46 11.44 21.50
N ALA A 147 -0.84 11.41 21.18
CA ALA A 147 -1.40 10.38 20.31
C ALA A 147 -0.77 10.39 18.91
N ALA A 148 -0.51 11.57 18.33
CA ALA A 148 0.15 11.70 17.04
C ALA A 148 1.60 11.15 17.07
N VAL A 149 2.38 11.51 18.09
CA VAL A 149 3.75 10.97 18.26
C VAL A 149 3.73 9.45 18.42
N LEU A 150 2.87 8.93 19.29
CA LEU A 150 2.77 7.49 19.51
C LEU A 150 2.33 6.76 18.25
N SER A 151 1.40 7.34 17.49
CA SER A 151 0.96 6.78 16.21
C SER A 151 2.11 6.68 15.21
N LEU A 152 2.95 7.72 15.09
CA LEU A 152 4.10 7.66 14.18
C LEU A 152 5.11 6.58 14.60
N ILE A 153 5.36 6.42 15.90
CA ILE A 153 6.24 5.36 16.40
C ILE A 153 5.66 3.98 16.05
N VAL A 154 4.40 3.74 16.39
CA VAL A 154 3.73 2.46 16.15
C VAL A 154 3.65 2.14 14.66
N LEU A 155 3.27 3.11 13.82
CA LEU A 155 3.12 2.89 12.38
C LEU A 155 4.46 2.66 11.68
N THR A 156 5.52 3.39 12.09
CA THR A 156 6.85 3.26 11.47
C THR A 156 7.54 1.97 11.89
N LEU A 157 7.54 1.66 13.19
CA LEU A 157 8.19 0.44 13.69
C LEU A 157 7.36 -0.80 13.35
N GLY A 158 6.04 -0.75 13.55
CA GLY A 158 5.14 -1.86 13.24
C GLY A 158 5.10 -2.17 11.74
N GLY A 159 5.02 -1.15 10.88
CA GLY A 159 5.06 -1.34 9.42
C GLY A 159 6.37 -1.97 8.95
N SER A 160 7.51 -1.51 9.49
CA SER A 160 8.82 -2.11 9.20
C SER A 160 8.91 -3.58 9.65
N LEU A 161 8.37 -3.91 10.83
CA LEU A 161 8.39 -5.29 11.34
C LEU A 161 7.48 -6.21 10.51
N LEU A 162 6.27 -5.76 10.17
CA LEU A 162 5.34 -6.55 9.37
C LEU A 162 5.79 -6.71 7.92
N ALA A 163 6.61 -5.81 7.39
CA ALA A 163 7.23 -6.01 6.09
C ALA A 163 8.13 -7.26 6.07
N VAL A 164 8.74 -7.63 7.20
CA VAL A 164 9.44 -8.92 7.36
C VAL A 164 8.43 -10.06 7.19
N ASP A 165 7.35 -10.02 7.96
CA ASP A 165 6.36 -11.08 7.99
C ASP A 165 5.64 -11.24 6.65
N TRP A 166 5.35 -10.15 5.93
CA TRP A 166 4.55 -10.19 4.70
C TRP A 166 5.37 -10.45 3.44
N PHE A 167 6.60 -9.93 3.33
CA PHE A 167 7.39 -10.07 2.10
C PHE A 167 8.63 -10.93 2.27
N MET A 168 9.28 -10.95 3.43
CA MET A 168 10.44 -11.84 3.64
C MET A 168 10.01 -13.28 3.93
N SER A 169 8.76 -13.52 4.35
CA SER A 169 8.20 -14.89 4.40
C SER A 169 8.05 -15.54 3.02
N LEU A 170 7.92 -14.74 1.95
CA LEU A 170 7.83 -15.24 0.58
C LEU A 170 9.12 -15.94 0.13
N ASP A 171 10.25 -15.55 0.69
CA ASP A 171 11.57 -16.15 0.45
C ASP A 171 12.45 -15.97 1.69
N VAL A 172 12.50 -17.02 2.52
CA VAL A 172 13.20 -17.02 3.83
C VAL A 172 14.71 -16.81 3.68
N GLU A 173 15.28 -17.18 2.53
CA GLU A 173 16.70 -17.02 2.23
C GLU A 173 17.06 -15.56 1.88
N PHE A 174 16.08 -14.77 1.44
CA PHE A 174 16.28 -13.36 1.13
C PHE A 174 16.25 -12.51 2.40
N GLN A 175 17.42 -12.22 2.97
CA GLN A 175 17.54 -11.36 4.15
C GLN A 175 18.37 -10.10 3.90
N THR A 176 17.73 -8.94 4.05
CA THR A 176 18.44 -7.65 4.06
C THR A 176 17.70 -6.62 4.90
N SER A 177 18.45 -5.90 5.73
CA SER A 177 17.92 -4.87 6.64
C SER A 177 17.32 -3.68 5.88
N GLY A 178 17.77 -3.41 4.65
CA GLY A 178 17.24 -2.32 3.83
C GLY A 178 15.85 -2.58 3.26
N TYR A 179 15.43 -3.85 3.19
CA TYR A 179 14.19 -4.25 2.50
C TYR A 179 12.93 -3.79 3.24
N THR A 180 12.92 -3.87 4.57
CA THR A 180 11.78 -3.44 5.38
C THR A 180 11.50 -1.95 5.24
N LEU A 181 12.57 -1.14 5.24
CA LEU A 181 12.47 0.30 5.03
C LEU A 181 12.05 0.64 3.58
N GLN A 182 12.54 -0.12 2.60
CA GLN A 182 12.13 0.00 1.21
C GLN A 182 10.62 -0.24 1.04
N VAL A 183 10.07 -1.29 1.66
CA VAL A 183 8.63 -1.59 1.64
C VAL A 183 7.84 -0.47 2.33
N LEU A 184 8.24 -0.04 3.53
CA LEU A 184 7.53 1.02 4.25
C LEU A 184 7.48 2.33 3.44
N LEU A 185 8.59 2.72 2.80
CA LEU A 185 8.62 3.94 1.96
C LEU A 185 7.78 3.79 0.70
N LEU A 186 7.75 2.58 0.10
CA LEU A 186 6.85 2.28 -1.01
C LEU A 186 5.39 2.44 -0.58
N GLU A 187 5.00 1.93 0.58
CA GLU A 187 3.64 2.07 1.12
C GLU A 187 3.27 3.53 1.38
N ILE A 188 4.18 4.31 2.01
CA ILE A 188 3.99 5.76 2.21
C ILE A 188 3.82 6.48 0.87
N CYS A 189 4.59 6.10 -0.16
CA CYS A 189 4.50 6.67 -1.50
C CYS A 189 3.14 6.35 -2.15
N VAL A 190 2.70 5.09 -2.11
CA VAL A 190 1.37 4.66 -2.58
C VAL A 190 0.27 5.44 -1.89
N ALA A 191 0.33 5.55 -0.57
CA ALA A 191 -0.66 6.27 0.22
C ALA A 191 -0.74 7.74 -0.19
N TYR A 192 0.40 8.41 -0.30
CA TYR A 192 0.45 9.81 -0.69
C TYR A 192 -0.10 10.03 -2.10
N LEU A 193 0.26 9.17 -3.06
CA LEU A 193 -0.25 9.20 -4.42
C LEU A 193 -1.78 9.03 -4.46
N ALA A 194 -2.32 8.05 -3.72
CA ALA A 194 -3.76 7.81 -3.63
C ALA A 194 -4.51 8.98 -2.99
N ILE A 195 -4.00 9.53 -1.88
CA ILE A 195 -4.58 10.68 -1.18
C ILE A 195 -4.54 11.93 -2.07
N LEU A 196 -3.43 12.16 -2.78
CA LEU A 196 -3.29 13.29 -3.70
C LEU A 196 -4.30 13.19 -4.84
N LEU A 197 -4.41 12.03 -5.49
CA LEU A 197 -5.39 11.81 -6.55
C LEU A 197 -6.81 12.01 -6.05
N LEU A 198 -7.16 11.44 -4.88
CA LEU A 198 -8.45 11.66 -4.24
C LEU A 198 -8.70 13.16 -4.02
N ARG A 199 -7.74 13.87 -3.41
CA ARG A 199 -7.87 15.31 -3.15
C ARG A 199 -8.09 16.14 -4.42
N LEU A 200 -7.43 15.77 -5.52
CA LEU A 200 -7.56 16.47 -6.80
C LEU A 200 -8.95 16.30 -7.44
N THR A 201 -9.72 15.29 -7.03
CA THR A 201 -11.13 15.13 -7.46
C THR A 201 -12.10 16.03 -6.68
N HIS A 202 -11.76 16.45 -5.46
CA HIS A 202 -12.62 17.26 -4.61
C HIS A 202 -12.57 18.77 -4.94
N ARG A 203 -13.70 19.45 -4.75
CA ARG A 203 -13.84 20.90 -4.90
C ARG A 203 -14.02 21.56 -3.52
N PRO A 204 -13.50 22.79 -3.31
CA PRO A 204 -12.71 23.59 -4.24
C PRO A 204 -11.30 23.03 -4.50
N ALA A 205 -10.66 23.49 -5.58
CA ALA A 205 -9.31 23.09 -5.93
C ALA A 205 -8.31 23.40 -4.80
N PRO A 206 -7.20 22.63 -4.67
CA PRO A 206 -6.23 22.85 -3.60
C PRO A 206 -5.59 24.24 -3.68
N ARG A 207 -5.47 24.89 -2.52
CA ARG A 207 -4.86 26.23 -2.41
C ARG A 207 -3.33 26.15 -2.44
N HIS A 208 -2.75 25.10 -1.87
CA HIS A 208 -1.31 24.94 -1.71
C HIS A 208 -0.71 23.89 -2.65
N THR A 209 -1.12 23.90 -3.91
CA THR A 209 -0.70 22.90 -4.92
C THR A 209 0.83 22.72 -5.01
N GLY A 210 1.59 23.81 -4.90
CA GLY A 210 3.06 23.74 -4.92
C GLY A 210 3.66 22.93 -3.76
N ALA A 211 3.04 22.98 -2.57
CA ALA A 211 3.46 22.18 -1.42
C ALA A 211 3.12 20.70 -1.64
N LEU A 212 1.93 20.41 -2.20
CA LEU A 212 1.53 19.04 -2.56
C LEU A 212 2.52 18.42 -3.57
N GLY A 213 2.86 19.16 -4.63
CA GLY A 213 3.85 18.70 -5.59
C GLY A 213 5.25 18.54 -5.01
N ALA A 214 5.63 19.34 -4.01
CA ALA A 214 6.92 19.18 -3.32
C ALA A 214 6.98 17.91 -2.47
N VAL A 215 5.90 17.58 -1.74
CA VAL A 215 5.81 16.32 -1.00
C VAL A 215 5.80 15.13 -1.96
N LEU A 216 5.08 15.22 -3.10
CA LEU A 216 5.11 14.17 -4.13
C LEU A 216 6.54 13.93 -4.64
N LEU A 217 7.27 15.01 -4.93
CA LEU A 217 8.67 14.91 -5.36
C LEU A 217 9.53 14.24 -4.29
N ILE A 218 9.38 14.59 -3.02
CA ILE A 218 10.10 13.94 -1.91
C ILE A 218 9.78 12.44 -1.87
N CYS A 219 8.51 12.05 -1.96
CA CYS A 219 8.11 10.64 -1.97
C CYS A 219 8.75 9.87 -3.13
N LEU A 220 8.74 10.42 -4.34
CA LEU A 220 9.32 9.74 -5.51
C LEU A 220 10.86 9.70 -5.46
N THR A 221 11.50 10.75 -4.97
CA THR A 221 12.96 10.77 -4.79
C THR A 221 13.41 9.77 -3.72
N LEU A 222 12.71 9.71 -2.58
CA LEU A 222 13.00 8.72 -1.54
C LEU A 222 12.76 7.30 -2.05
N TRP A 223 11.65 7.08 -2.77
CA TRP A 223 11.41 5.79 -3.43
C TRP A 223 12.58 5.41 -4.35
N PHE A 224 13.02 6.31 -5.24
CA PHE A 224 14.10 6.02 -6.17
C PHE A 224 15.40 5.67 -5.44
N LEU A 225 15.73 6.42 -4.38
CA LEU A 225 16.89 6.16 -3.54
C LEU A 225 16.84 4.76 -2.91
N PHE A 226 15.71 4.39 -2.30
CA PHE A 226 15.57 3.13 -1.56
C PHE A 226 15.23 1.93 -2.42
N GLN A 227 14.85 2.11 -3.68
CA GLN A 227 14.85 1.02 -4.65
C GLN A 227 16.28 0.71 -5.14
N PHE A 228 17.06 1.76 -5.41
CA PHE A 228 18.37 1.59 -6.03
C PHE A 228 19.47 1.19 -5.02
N LEU A 229 19.45 1.74 -3.81
CA LEU A 229 20.53 1.57 -2.83
C LEU A 229 20.68 0.12 -2.33
N PRO A 230 19.62 -0.61 -1.92
CA PRO A 230 19.77 -2.00 -1.48
C PRO A 230 20.30 -2.92 -2.59
N HIS A 231 19.89 -2.65 -3.83
CA HIS A 231 20.39 -3.38 -4.99
C HIS A 231 21.91 -3.19 -5.14
N LEU A 232 22.41 -1.95 -5.12
CA LEU A 232 23.86 -1.69 -5.19
C LEU A 232 24.66 -2.39 -4.09
N LEU A 233 24.16 -2.38 -2.85
CA LEU A 233 24.85 -3.00 -1.72
C LEU A 233 24.93 -4.52 -1.85
N ILE A 234 23.84 -5.17 -2.29
CA ILE A 234 23.80 -6.63 -2.46
C ILE A 234 24.78 -7.10 -3.54
N TRP A 235 24.90 -6.35 -4.64
CA TRP A 235 25.87 -6.66 -5.68
C TRP A 235 27.31 -6.34 -5.25
N ALA A 236 27.53 -5.34 -4.40
CA ALA A 236 28.85 -5.01 -3.88
C ALA A 236 29.39 -6.07 -2.90
N ASP A 237 28.54 -6.60 -2.02
CA ASP A 237 28.93 -7.59 -1.00
C ASP A 237 28.85 -9.05 -1.49
N VAL A 238 28.46 -9.28 -2.75
CA VAL A 238 28.37 -10.61 -3.41
C VAL A 238 27.66 -11.65 -2.52
N LEU A 239 26.49 -11.30 -1.98
CA LEU A 239 25.65 -12.24 -1.22
C LEU A 239 24.90 -13.17 -2.21
N PRO A 240 25.28 -14.47 -2.35
CA PRO A 240 24.80 -15.29 -3.45
C PRO A 240 23.29 -15.52 -3.43
N HIS A 241 22.70 -15.68 -2.24
CA HIS A 241 21.26 -15.93 -2.08
C HIS A 241 20.45 -14.67 -2.39
N SER A 242 20.88 -13.52 -1.85
CA SER A 242 20.25 -12.23 -2.13
C SER A 242 20.37 -11.82 -3.60
N ALA A 243 21.49 -12.15 -4.26
CA ALA A 243 21.65 -11.94 -5.70
C ALA A 243 20.73 -12.84 -6.53
N GLY A 244 20.51 -14.09 -6.10
CA GLY A 244 19.56 -15.02 -6.72
C GLY A 244 18.13 -14.48 -6.76
N TRP A 245 17.69 -13.85 -5.66
CA TRP A 245 16.37 -13.22 -5.59
C TRP A 245 16.16 -12.12 -6.66
N TYR A 246 17.20 -11.31 -6.93
CA TYR A 246 17.18 -10.30 -7.99
C TYR A 246 17.34 -10.90 -9.39
N ALA A 247 18.09 -11.99 -9.55
CA ALA A 247 18.33 -12.62 -10.85
C ALA A 247 17.03 -13.09 -11.50
N VAL A 248 16.20 -13.85 -10.77
CA VAL A 248 14.87 -14.31 -11.24
C VAL A 248 13.97 -13.13 -11.65
N ARG A 249 14.17 -11.97 -11.02
CA ARG A 249 13.40 -10.73 -11.21
C ARG A 249 14.00 -9.78 -12.25
N ALA A 250 15.15 -10.13 -12.82
CA ALA A 250 15.84 -9.41 -13.90
C ALA A 250 15.86 -10.21 -15.22
N GLU A 251 15.23 -11.38 -15.26
CA GLU A 251 15.18 -12.26 -16.44
C GLU A 251 13.85 -12.17 -17.19
N GLY A 252 13.89 -12.53 -18.49
CA GLY A 252 12.70 -12.66 -19.33
C GLY A 252 11.84 -11.39 -19.41
N ALA A 253 10.56 -11.50 -19.09
CA ALA A 253 9.63 -10.37 -19.11
C ALA A 253 9.83 -9.40 -17.94
N TRP A 254 10.45 -9.83 -16.84
CA TRP A 254 10.53 -9.05 -15.60
C TRP A 254 11.46 -7.84 -15.71
N ILE A 255 12.49 -7.91 -16.55
CA ILE A 255 13.34 -6.75 -16.84
C ILE A 255 12.54 -5.61 -17.50
N TRP A 256 11.57 -5.95 -18.35
CA TRP A 256 10.70 -4.96 -18.98
C TRP A 256 9.68 -4.40 -17.99
N VAL A 257 9.15 -5.22 -17.10
CA VAL A 257 8.31 -4.75 -15.98
C VAL A 257 9.08 -3.77 -15.11
N LEU A 258 10.33 -4.09 -14.75
CA LEU A 258 11.21 -3.19 -13.99
C LEU A 258 11.47 -1.88 -14.74
N ALA A 259 11.75 -1.93 -16.05
CA ALA A 259 11.92 -0.74 -16.87
C ALA A 259 10.65 0.14 -16.90
N VAL A 260 9.47 -0.47 -17.00
CA VAL A 260 8.18 0.23 -16.95
C VAL A 260 7.97 0.88 -15.58
N ILE A 261 8.24 0.18 -14.47
CA ILE A 261 8.20 0.75 -13.11
C ILE A 261 9.14 1.97 -13.02
N GLY A 262 10.36 1.83 -13.56
CA GLY A 262 11.33 2.91 -13.64
C GLY A 262 10.80 4.13 -14.40
N VAL A 263 10.29 3.95 -15.61
CA VAL A 263 9.72 5.05 -16.42
C VAL A 263 8.55 5.72 -15.71
N LEU A 264 7.63 4.93 -15.15
CA LEU A 264 6.43 5.42 -14.47
C LEU A 264 6.75 6.15 -13.15
N GLY A 265 7.88 5.89 -12.51
CA GLY A 265 8.33 6.62 -11.31
C GLY A 265 9.26 7.79 -11.61
N ILE A 266 10.30 7.56 -12.42
CA ILE A 266 11.37 8.52 -12.70
C ILE A 266 10.88 9.66 -13.59
N VAL A 267 10.07 9.41 -14.62
CA VAL A 267 9.58 10.48 -15.50
C VAL A 267 8.72 11.49 -14.73
N PRO A 268 7.73 11.07 -13.91
CA PRO A 268 7.02 11.99 -13.02
C PRO A 268 7.94 12.73 -12.03
N MET A 269 8.91 12.03 -11.44
CA MET A 269 9.88 12.63 -10.52
C MET A 269 10.66 13.77 -11.19
N LEU A 270 11.22 13.52 -12.39
CA LEU A 270 11.95 14.53 -13.15
C LEU A 270 11.04 15.68 -13.61
N ALA A 271 9.82 15.38 -14.05
CA ALA A 271 8.86 16.40 -14.44
C ALA A 271 8.51 17.34 -13.26
N LEU A 272 8.40 16.81 -12.04
CA LEU A 272 8.13 17.60 -10.84
C LEU A 272 9.28 18.52 -10.44
N LEU A 273 10.50 18.33 -10.96
CA LEU A 273 11.59 19.31 -10.78
C LEU A 273 11.19 20.68 -11.34
N LEU A 274 10.37 20.70 -12.40
CA LEU A 274 9.85 21.93 -13.00
C LEU A 274 8.74 22.56 -12.12
N PRO A 275 8.90 23.83 -11.67
CA PRO A 275 7.91 24.51 -10.84
C PRO A 275 6.52 24.59 -11.49
N GLN A 276 6.44 24.66 -12.83
CA GLN A 276 5.20 24.71 -13.59
C GLN A 276 4.37 23.44 -13.42
N VAL A 277 5.03 22.28 -13.47
CA VAL A 277 4.41 20.96 -13.24
C VAL A 277 4.00 20.86 -11.77
N ARG A 278 4.91 21.21 -10.86
CA ARG A 278 4.72 21.08 -9.40
C ARG A 278 3.58 21.95 -8.85
N ARG A 279 3.25 23.05 -9.51
CA ARG A 279 2.21 24.00 -9.08
C ARG A 279 0.87 23.83 -9.81
N SER A 280 0.78 22.93 -10.79
CA SER A 280 -0.43 22.71 -11.59
C SER A 280 -1.20 21.48 -11.10
N PRO A 281 -2.48 21.62 -10.65
CA PRO A 281 -3.27 20.47 -10.18
C PRO A 281 -3.44 19.38 -11.26
N ARG A 282 -3.60 19.79 -12.52
CA ARG A 282 -3.73 18.86 -13.65
C ARG A 282 -2.42 18.11 -13.92
N ALA A 283 -1.29 18.83 -13.87
CA ALA A 283 0.01 18.20 -14.07
C ALA A 283 0.36 17.25 -12.92
N LEU A 284 0.00 17.59 -11.67
CA LEU A 284 0.12 16.68 -10.54
C LEU A 284 -0.71 15.40 -10.73
N ALA A 285 -1.95 15.49 -11.23
CA ALA A 285 -2.75 14.29 -11.53
C ALA A 285 -2.09 13.43 -12.62
N MET A 286 -1.59 14.07 -13.68
CA MET A 286 -0.88 13.38 -14.78
C MET A 286 0.44 12.75 -14.35
N ALA A 287 1.09 13.26 -13.30
CA ALA A 287 2.29 12.68 -12.70
C ALA A 287 1.95 11.55 -11.70
N ALA A 288 0.95 11.78 -10.84
CA ALA A 288 0.59 10.87 -9.77
C ALA A 288 -0.09 9.59 -10.27
N PHE A 289 -0.94 9.67 -11.30
CA PHE A 289 -1.63 8.49 -11.85
C PHE A 289 -0.66 7.42 -12.40
N PRO A 290 0.27 7.74 -13.33
CA PRO A 290 1.24 6.75 -13.81
C PRO A 290 2.17 6.28 -12.69
N ALA A 291 2.60 7.17 -11.78
CA ALA A 291 3.43 6.78 -10.65
C ALA A 291 2.74 5.75 -9.75
N LEU A 292 1.45 5.95 -9.44
CA LEU A 292 0.66 5.00 -8.64
C LEU A 292 0.50 3.66 -9.35
N PHE A 293 0.25 3.69 -10.67
CA PHE A 293 0.18 2.47 -11.48
C PHE A 293 1.53 1.72 -11.46
N GLY A 294 2.65 2.45 -11.58
CA GLY A 294 3.99 1.88 -11.46
C GLY A 294 4.25 1.28 -10.08
N LYS A 295 3.77 1.91 -8.98
CA LYS A 295 3.83 1.30 -7.65
C LYS A 295 3.05 -0.01 -7.58
N GLY A 296 1.86 -0.09 -8.21
CA GLY A 296 1.10 -1.34 -8.29
C GLY A 296 1.90 -2.47 -8.96
N LEU A 297 2.54 -2.17 -10.09
CA LEU A 297 3.44 -3.12 -10.77
C LEU A 297 4.64 -3.53 -9.90
N GLU A 298 5.11 -2.65 -9.02
CA GLU A 298 6.20 -2.96 -8.08
C GLU A 298 5.81 -4.04 -7.06
N PHE A 299 4.56 -4.02 -6.57
CA PHE A 299 4.03 -5.11 -5.73
C PHE A 299 3.89 -6.42 -6.50
N VAL A 300 3.52 -6.37 -7.77
CA VAL A 300 3.55 -7.56 -8.66
C VAL A 300 4.98 -8.08 -8.79
N TRP A 301 5.95 -7.18 -9.03
CA TRP A 301 7.36 -7.53 -9.17
C TRP A 301 7.97 -8.12 -7.87
N PHE A 302 7.48 -7.74 -6.69
CA PHE A 302 7.89 -8.38 -5.44
C PHE A 302 7.38 -9.81 -5.30
N ALA A 303 6.10 -10.07 -5.54
CA ALA A 303 5.46 -11.34 -5.15
C ALA A 303 5.22 -12.36 -6.28
N VAL A 304 5.17 -11.94 -7.54
CA VAL A 304 4.79 -12.83 -8.66
C VAL A 304 5.95 -13.59 -9.31
N PRO A 305 7.16 -13.02 -9.48
CA PRO A 305 8.28 -13.76 -10.06
C PRO A 305 8.57 -15.04 -9.27
N GLY A 306 8.58 -16.19 -9.96
CA GLY A 306 8.72 -17.51 -9.35
C GLY A 306 7.39 -18.25 -9.06
N ASN A 307 6.26 -17.52 -9.00
CA ASN A 307 4.94 -18.07 -8.60
C ASN A 307 3.94 -18.22 -9.76
N GLY A 308 4.31 -17.80 -10.97
CA GLY A 308 3.53 -18.05 -12.20
C GLY A 308 2.23 -17.26 -12.33
N LEU A 309 1.35 -17.73 -13.22
CA LEU A 309 0.11 -17.05 -13.61
C LEU A 309 -0.95 -16.97 -12.49
N PRO A 310 -1.16 -17.99 -11.63
CA PRO A 310 -2.15 -17.92 -10.55
C PRO A 310 -1.90 -16.75 -9.59
N ALA A 311 -0.64 -16.47 -9.27
CA ALA A 311 -0.25 -15.33 -8.43
C ALA A 311 -0.63 -13.99 -9.08
N LEU A 312 -0.34 -13.82 -10.38
CA LEU A 312 -0.68 -12.59 -11.11
C LEU A 312 -2.19 -12.36 -11.17
N LEU A 313 -2.96 -13.41 -11.48
CA LEU A 313 -4.42 -13.31 -11.58
C LEU A 313 -5.05 -13.03 -10.22
N ALA A 314 -4.61 -13.72 -9.16
CA ALA A 314 -5.08 -13.46 -7.81
C ALA A 314 -4.78 -12.02 -7.37
N TYR A 315 -3.58 -11.51 -7.65
CA TYR A 315 -3.23 -10.09 -7.41
C TYR A 315 -4.21 -9.15 -8.10
N LEU A 316 -4.39 -9.30 -9.42
CA LEU A 316 -5.23 -8.39 -10.23
C LEU A 316 -6.69 -8.44 -9.78
N PHE A 317 -7.24 -9.64 -9.58
CA PHE A 317 -8.62 -9.82 -9.17
C PHE A 317 -8.87 -9.34 -7.74
N ALA A 318 -7.97 -9.60 -6.79
CA ALA A 318 -8.09 -9.09 -5.42
C ALA A 318 -8.02 -7.55 -5.42
N LEU A 319 -7.06 -6.97 -6.14
CA LEU A 319 -6.91 -5.51 -6.25
C LEU A 319 -8.15 -4.86 -6.87
N CYS A 320 -8.65 -5.38 -7.99
CA CYS A 320 -9.86 -4.87 -8.63
C CYS A 320 -11.10 -5.06 -7.74
N GLY A 321 -11.25 -6.22 -7.12
CA GLY A 321 -12.38 -6.54 -6.24
C GLY A 321 -12.50 -5.57 -5.07
N PHE A 322 -11.44 -5.47 -4.26
CA PHE A 322 -11.41 -4.54 -3.13
C PHE A 322 -11.33 -3.07 -3.56
N GLY A 323 -10.71 -2.77 -4.70
CA GLY A 323 -10.72 -1.44 -5.29
C GLY A 323 -12.14 -0.96 -5.63
N CYS A 324 -12.99 -1.83 -6.17
CA CYS A 324 -14.41 -1.54 -6.40
C CYS A 324 -15.16 -1.29 -5.09
N PHE A 325 -14.92 -2.09 -4.04
CA PHE A 325 -15.53 -1.85 -2.72
C PHE A 325 -15.06 -0.53 -2.10
N ALA A 326 -13.76 -0.23 -2.12
CA ALA A 326 -13.20 1.03 -1.65
C ALA A 326 -13.76 2.24 -2.44
N ALA A 327 -13.87 2.14 -3.77
CA ALA A 327 -14.48 3.17 -4.60
C ALA A 327 -15.96 3.38 -4.29
N SER A 328 -16.70 2.30 -4.02
CA SER A 328 -18.10 2.40 -3.59
C SER A 328 -18.25 3.06 -2.22
N TYR A 329 -17.33 2.79 -1.30
CA TYR A 329 -17.31 3.39 0.03
C TYR A 329 -16.97 4.89 -0.02
N LEU A 330 -15.98 5.27 -0.83
CA LEU A 330 -15.53 6.66 -1.01
C LEU A 330 -16.45 7.51 -1.91
N ALA A 331 -17.48 6.91 -2.51
CA ALA A 331 -18.45 7.65 -3.33
C ALA A 331 -19.19 8.71 -2.48
N PRO A 332 -19.49 9.89 -3.05
CA PRO A 332 -20.27 10.91 -2.36
C PRO A 332 -21.63 10.35 -1.90
N GLY A 333 -21.93 10.44 -0.59
CA GLY A 333 -23.24 10.07 -0.02
C GLY A 333 -23.30 8.75 0.75
N SER A 334 -22.29 7.89 0.70
CA SER A 334 -22.25 6.57 1.40
C SER A 334 -21.44 6.56 2.70
N SER A 335 -20.69 7.62 3.00
CA SER A 335 -19.79 7.69 4.17
C SER A 335 -20.58 7.91 5.47
N TRP A 336 -21.04 6.83 6.10
CA TRP A 336 -21.68 6.87 7.43
C TRP A 336 -20.68 7.18 8.56
N TYR A 337 -19.38 6.94 8.34
CA TYR A 337 -18.32 7.06 9.34
C TYR A 337 -17.67 8.45 9.41
N LEU A 338 -17.74 9.25 8.33
CA LEU A 338 -17.35 10.65 8.43
C LEU A 338 -18.35 11.33 9.36
N PRO A 339 -17.91 11.98 10.47
CA PRO A 339 -18.79 12.86 11.20
C PRO A 339 -19.38 13.79 10.16
N LYS A 340 -20.72 13.88 10.10
CA LYS A 340 -21.38 14.93 9.32
C LYS A 340 -20.89 16.26 9.87
N ALA A 341 -19.74 16.73 9.40
CA ALA A 341 -19.18 18.00 9.75
C ALA A 341 -20.17 19.01 9.20
N ARG A 342 -20.93 19.60 10.13
CA ARG A 342 -21.82 20.76 10.01
C ARG A 342 -21.91 21.27 8.57
N ALA A 343 -22.95 20.85 7.86
CA ALA A 343 -23.44 21.52 6.66
C ALA A 343 -24.13 22.88 7.00
N ALA A 344 -23.65 23.57 8.04
CA ALA A 344 -24.16 24.84 8.52
C ALA A 344 -23.06 25.57 9.32
N ALA A 345 -22.22 26.31 8.60
CA ALA A 345 -21.68 27.62 8.97
C ALA A 345 -20.76 28.10 7.84
#